data_AF-A0AA37QMM2-F1
#
_entry.id   AF-A0AA37QMM2-F1
#
_cell.length_a   1.000
_cell.length_b   1.000
_cell.length_c   1.000
_cell.angle_alpha   90.00
_cell.angle_beta   90.00
_cell.angle_gamma   90.00
#
_symmetry.space_group_name_H-M   'P 1'
#
loop_
_entity.id
_entity.type
_entity.pdbx_description
1 polymer ?
#
loop_
_entity_poly.entity_id
_entity_poly.type
_entity_poly.pdbx_seq_one_letter_code
_entity_poly.pdbx_strand_id
1 'polypeptide(L)'
;MSEILLRTGQLGFAYPARATSLFGKPVMRDVIKSVDLAVPRGAVLGLVGESGSGKTTLGRLLVRLLEPTSGGIQFDGIEISHLSEAALRPLRARIQMIFQDPQSSLNPRLPLAVTLTRQLQVYGLLKGWRDRRDRAAALLDLVGLPTSFVDRYPHELSGGQRQRAGIARALALQPDFIVADEIVSGLDVSTQAHILMLLKELRAKLGLTVVFISHDLSVIRVLCDDVAILKGGEVVEHGPVGRIFSHPQAPYTRQLLAAIPLPDVEPGWLDDTPSRQQPQQQGSAA
;
A
#
# COMPACT_ATOMS: atom_id res chain seq x y z
N MET A 1 -13.37 -14.85 -12.99
CA MET A 1 -12.49 -14.27 -11.96
C MET A 1 -13.33 -13.38 -11.07
N SER A 2 -13.13 -13.42 -9.75
CA SER A 2 -13.86 -12.56 -8.80
C SER A 2 -13.50 -11.08 -9.04
N GLU A 3 -14.49 -10.20 -9.00
CA GLU A 3 -14.34 -8.73 -9.07
C GLU A 3 -13.55 -8.21 -7.85
N ILE A 4 -13.76 -8.84 -6.69
CA ILE A 4 -13.02 -8.56 -5.45
C ILE A 4 -11.75 -9.41 -5.40
N LEU A 5 -10.59 -8.76 -5.27
CA LEU A 5 -9.31 -9.44 -5.12
C LEU A 5 -9.08 -9.88 -3.68
N LEU A 6 -9.36 -9.00 -2.72
CA LEU A 6 -9.15 -9.27 -1.30
C LEU A 6 -10.41 -8.91 -0.51
N ARG A 7 -10.84 -9.81 0.36
CA ARG A 7 -11.96 -9.61 1.26
C ARG A 7 -11.59 -10.03 2.67
N THR A 8 -12.04 -9.28 3.67
CA THR A 8 -12.00 -9.72 5.06
C THR A 8 -13.41 -9.96 5.58
N GLY A 9 -13.54 -10.88 6.53
CA GLY A 9 -14.81 -11.22 7.18
C GLY A 9 -14.63 -11.30 8.70
N GLN A 10 -15.19 -10.35 9.43
CA GLN A 10 -15.10 -10.21 10.89
C GLN A 10 -13.66 -10.36 11.42
N LEU A 11 -12.71 -9.79 10.68
CA LEU A 11 -11.29 -9.99 10.97
C LEU A 11 -10.92 -9.40 12.32
N GLY A 12 -10.29 -10.20 13.17
CA GLY A 12 -9.83 -9.79 14.49
C GLY A 12 -8.39 -10.23 14.77
N PHE A 13 -7.72 -9.46 15.63
CA PHE A 13 -6.35 -9.72 16.06
C PHE A 13 -6.06 -9.10 17.42
N ALA A 14 -5.42 -9.89 18.28
CA ALA A 14 -4.97 -9.48 19.61
C ALA A 14 -3.50 -9.84 19.83
N TYR A 15 -2.74 -8.95 20.49
CA TYR A 15 -1.40 -9.25 20.97
C TYR A 15 -1.45 -9.83 22.39
N PRO A 16 -0.53 -10.74 22.76
CA PRO A 16 -0.35 -11.10 24.16
C PRO A 16 0.14 -9.88 24.95
N ALA A 17 -0.59 -9.48 25.98
CA ALA A 17 -0.14 -8.48 26.93
C ALA A 17 0.99 -9.04 27.81
N ARG A 18 1.84 -8.16 28.34
CA ARG A 18 2.88 -8.54 29.30
C ARG A 18 2.22 -9.27 30.48
N ALA A 19 2.66 -10.49 30.74
CA ALA A 19 2.22 -11.27 31.89
C ALA A 19 2.54 -10.50 33.17
N THR A 20 1.52 -10.21 33.97
CA THR A 20 1.64 -9.58 35.29
C THR A 20 1.93 -10.60 36.40
N SER A 21 1.95 -11.91 36.09
CA SER A 21 2.20 -12.99 37.03
C SER A 21 2.99 -14.12 36.38
N LEU A 22 3.94 -14.72 37.13
CA LEU A 22 4.81 -15.83 36.70
C LEU A 22 4.05 -17.12 36.37
N PHE A 23 2.76 -17.22 36.69
CA PHE A 23 1.92 -18.41 36.45
C PHE A 23 0.58 -18.09 35.76
N GLY A 24 0.36 -16.86 35.29
CA GLY A 24 -0.90 -16.45 34.64
C GLY A 24 -0.87 -16.64 33.13
N LYS A 25 -1.99 -17.08 32.54
CA LYS A 25 -2.18 -17.01 31.08
C LYS A 25 -2.06 -15.54 30.63
N PRO A 26 -1.35 -15.25 29.52
CA PRO A 26 -1.22 -13.89 29.03
C PRO A 26 -2.61 -13.32 28.68
N VAL A 27 -2.93 -12.15 29.22
CA VAL A 27 -4.15 -11.42 28.83
C VAL A 27 -3.98 -10.98 27.40
N MET A 28 -4.93 -11.29 26.51
CA MET A 28 -4.88 -10.82 25.12
C MET A 28 -5.43 -9.40 25.06
N ARG A 29 -4.73 -8.51 24.33
CA ARG A 29 -5.19 -7.14 24.07
C ARG A 29 -5.56 -7.01 22.61
N ASP A 30 -6.85 -6.83 22.36
CA ASP A 30 -7.38 -6.61 21.03
C ASP A 30 -6.79 -5.35 20.41
N VAL A 31 -6.33 -5.48 19.17
CA VAL A 31 -5.88 -4.37 18.32
C VAL A 31 -6.80 -4.20 17.13
N ILE A 32 -7.29 -5.31 16.58
CA ILE A 32 -8.31 -5.34 15.53
C ILE A 32 -9.46 -6.18 16.07
N LYS A 33 -10.69 -5.65 16.05
CA LYS A 33 -11.83 -6.31 16.73
C LYS A 33 -12.73 -7.06 15.76
N SER A 34 -13.19 -6.37 14.72
CA SER A 34 -14.03 -6.95 13.66
C SER A 34 -13.97 -6.02 12.46
N VAL A 35 -13.12 -6.35 11.49
CA VAL A 35 -12.93 -5.52 10.30
C VAL A 35 -13.37 -6.27 9.04
N ASP A 36 -14.32 -5.67 8.35
CA ASP A 36 -14.81 -6.10 7.03
C ASP A 36 -14.33 -5.12 5.97
N LEU A 37 -13.56 -5.62 5.01
CA LEU A 37 -13.05 -4.89 3.87
C LEU A 37 -13.30 -5.69 2.60
N ALA A 38 -13.51 -4.99 1.49
CA ALA A 38 -13.52 -5.58 0.16
C ALA A 38 -12.70 -4.67 -0.75
N VAL A 39 -11.67 -5.22 -1.38
CA VAL A 39 -10.78 -4.49 -2.28
C VAL A 39 -10.96 -5.05 -3.70
N PRO A 40 -11.64 -4.31 -4.60
CA PRO A 40 -11.77 -4.68 -6.00
C PRO A 40 -10.42 -4.78 -6.69
N ARG A 41 -10.32 -5.62 -7.74
CA ARG A 41 -9.13 -5.69 -8.58
C ARG A 41 -8.84 -4.34 -9.24
N GLY A 42 -7.58 -3.89 -9.17
CA GLY A 42 -7.12 -2.63 -9.77
C GLY A 42 -7.54 -1.36 -9.01
N ALA A 43 -8.25 -1.51 -7.89
CA ALA A 43 -8.64 -0.41 -7.02
C ALA A 43 -7.56 -0.10 -5.99
N VAL A 44 -7.59 1.14 -5.49
CA VAL A 44 -6.78 1.62 -4.38
C VAL A 44 -7.70 1.95 -3.22
N LEU A 45 -7.59 1.18 -2.15
CA LEU A 45 -8.28 1.44 -0.88
C LEU A 45 -7.34 2.21 0.06
N GLY A 46 -7.73 3.41 0.45
CA GLY A 46 -7.08 4.17 1.51
C GLY A 46 -7.45 3.61 2.90
N LEU A 47 -6.47 3.42 3.78
CA LEU A 47 -6.70 3.08 5.19
C LEU A 47 -6.17 4.19 6.08
N VAL A 48 -7.07 4.87 6.78
CA VAL A 48 -6.76 6.11 7.51
C VAL A 48 -7.21 6.02 8.96
N GLY A 49 -6.54 6.75 9.85
CA GLY A 49 -6.87 6.84 11.26
C GLY A 49 -5.70 7.39 12.06
N GLU A 50 -5.95 7.73 13.32
CA GLU A 50 -4.91 8.22 14.24
C GLU A 50 -3.76 7.24 14.44
N SER A 51 -2.64 7.75 14.96
CA SER A 51 -1.53 6.91 15.41
C SER A 51 -2.04 5.90 16.45
N GLY A 52 -1.66 4.63 16.31
CA GLY A 52 -2.11 3.56 17.19
C GLY A 52 -3.53 3.03 16.95
N SER A 53 -4.25 3.47 15.90
CA SER A 53 -5.60 2.96 15.60
C SER A 53 -5.65 1.51 15.09
N GLY A 54 -4.50 0.92 14.74
CA GLY A 54 -4.37 -0.46 14.25
C GLY A 54 -4.00 -0.59 12.77
N LYS A 55 -3.76 0.51 12.03
CA LYS A 55 -3.55 0.48 10.57
C LYS A 55 -2.43 -0.47 10.11
N THR A 56 -1.23 -0.31 10.67
CA THR A 56 -0.07 -1.18 10.37
C THR A 56 -0.34 -2.63 10.74
N THR A 57 -1.03 -2.89 11.87
CA THR A 57 -1.42 -4.25 12.27
C THR A 57 -2.39 -4.85 11.26
N LEU A 58 -3.41 -4.10 10.82
CA LEU A 58 -4.34 -4.51 9.78
C LEU A 58 -3.61 -4.79 8.46
N GLY A 59 -2.74 -3.88 8.01
CA GLY A 59 -1.92 -4.08 6.82
C GLY A 59 -1.11 -5.38 6.86
N ARG A 60 -0.47 -5.67 8.00
CA ARG A 60 0.28 -6.93 8.21
C ARG A 60 -0.61 -8.18 8.24
N LEU A 61 -1.86 -8.08 8.69
CA LEU A 61 -2.83 -9.18 8.59
C LEU A 61 -3.20 -9.45 7.14
N LEU A 62 -3.50 -8.40 6.35
CA LEU A 62 -3.88 -8.53 4.94
C LEU A 62 -2.82 -9.26 4.09
N VAL A 63 -1.54 -9.08 4.42
CA VAL A 63 -0.43 -9.76 3.75
C VAL A 63 0.02 -11.07 4.43
N ARG A 64 -0.72 -11.54 5.43
CA ARG A 64 -0.38 -12.73 6.26
C ARG A 64 1.06 -12.71 6.77
N LEU A 65 1.51 -11.55 7.26
CA LEU A 65 2.67 -11.43 8.15
C LEU A 65 2.26 -11.63 9.62
N LEU A 66 1.00 -11.36 9.94
CA LEU A 66 0.35 -11.76 11.19
C LEU A 66 -0.77 -12.75 10.89
N GLU A 67 -1.01 -13.67 11.82
CA GLU A 67 -2.15 -14.58 11.77
C GLU A 67 -3.33 -14.00 12.53
N PRO A 68 -4.52 -13.90 11.90
CA PRO A 68 -5.69 -13.42 12.60
C PRO A 68 -6.04 -14.33 13.78
N THR A 69 -6.55 -13.72 14.85
CA THR A 69 -7.07 -14.47 16.01
C THR A 69 -8.54 -14.88 15.79
N SER A 70 -9.24 -14.19 14.89
CA SER A 70 -10.62 -14.49 14.51
C SER A 70 -10.94 -13.94 13.11
N GLY A 71 -12.03 -14.43 12.53
CA GLY A 71 -12.48 -14.02 11.22
C GLY A 71 -11.70 -14.65 10.07
N GLY A 72 -11.88 -14.09 8.88
CA GLY A 72 -11.36 -14.62 7.62
C GLY A 72 -10.72 -13.56 6.73
N ILE A 73 -9.85 -14.02 5.84
CA ILE A 73 -9.19 -13.27 4.78
C ILE A 73 -9.27 -14.14 3.54
N GLN A 74 -9.95 -13.66 2.52
CA GLN A 74 -10.03 -14.30 1.22
C GLN A 74 -9.21 -13.49 0.22
N PHE A 75 -8.32 -14.18 -0.49
CA PHE A 75 -7.55 -13.62 -1.58
C PHE A 75 -7.84 -14.41 -2.85
N ASP A 76 -8.40 -13.73 -3.86
CA ASP A 76 -8.80 -14.32 -5.13
C ASP A 76 -9.74 -15.52 -4.97
N GLY A 77 -10.69 -15.41 -4.03
CA GLY A 77 -11.64 -16.47 -3.69
C GLY A 77 -11.06 -17.62 -2.85
N ILE A 78 -9.78 -17.58 -2.50
CA ILE A 78 -9.12 -18.58 -1.64
C ILE A 78 -9.08 -18.05 -0.21
N GLU A 79 -9.54 -18.83 0.77
CA GLU A 79 -9.38 -18.52 2.20
C GLU A 79 -7.91 -18.70 2.63
N ILE A 80 -7.27 -17.64 3.11
CA ILE A 80 -5.83 -17.60 3.42
C ILE A 80 -5.50 -17.45 4.91
N SER A 81 -6.50 -17.28 5.78
CA SER A 81 -6.31 -16.92 7.20
C SER A 81 -5.41 -17.88 7.97
N HIS A 82 -5.56 -19.18 7.74
CA HIS A 82 -4.87 -20.23 8.49
C HIS A 82 -4.15 -21.24 7.58
N LEU A 83 -3.79 -20.81 6.36
CA LEU A 83 -2.98 -21.63 5.47
C LEU A 83 -1.61 -21.91 6.09
N SER A 84 -1.11 -23.12 5.88
CA SER A 84 0.26 -23.47 6.22
C SER A 84 1.26 -22.65 5.40
N GLU A 85 2.48 -22.48 5.91
CA GLU A 85 3.53 -21.73 5.19
C GLU A 85 3.81 -22.29 3.78
N ALA A 86 3.70 -23.62 3.60
CA ALA A 86 3.87 -24.25 2.30
C ALA A 86 2.78 -23.83 1.30
N ALA A 87 1.52 -23.79 1.75
CA ALA A 87 0.38 -23.36 0.93
C ALA A 87 0.36 -21.84 0.70
N LEU A 88 0.87 -21.06 1.66
CA LEU A 88 0.94 -19.61 1.58
C LEU A 88 2.10 -19.12 0.70
N ARG A 89 3.20 -19.86 0.61
CA ARG A 89 4.40 -19.50 -0.18
C ARG A 89 4.09 -19.04 -1.62
N PRO A 90 3.31 -19.75 -2.45
CA PRO A 90 2.99 -19.25 -3.80
C PRO A 90 2.18 -17.94 -3.76
N LEU A 91 1.29 -17.77 -2.78
CA LEU A 91 0.49 -16.55 -2.62
C LEU A 91 1.34 -15.36 -2.16
N ARG A 92 2.40 -15.60 -1.37
CA ARG A 92 3.35 -14.55 -0.99
C ARG A 92 4.01 -13.90 -2.20
N ALA A 93 4.13 -14.55 -3.35
CA ALA A 93 4.65 -13.87 -4.56
C ALA A 93 3.66 -12.85 -5.13
N ARG A 94 2.36 -13.11 -4.96
CA ARG A 94 1.25 -12.28 -5.46
C ARG A 94 0.84 -11.18 -4.48
N ILE A 95 1.18 -11.33 -3.20
CA ILE A 95 0.83 -10.43 -2.10
C ILE A 95 2.12 -9.84 -1.51
N GLN A 96 2.32 -8.53 -1.68
CA GLN A 96 3.53 -7.85 -1.26
C GLN A 96 3.24 -6.67 -0.32
N MET A 97 4.26 -6.25 0.43
CA MET A 97 4.18 -5.10 1.33
C MET A 97 5.35 -4.16 1.09
N ILE A 98 5.07 -2.86 1.07
CA ILE A 98 6.04 -1.78 1.10
C ILE A 98 5.98 -1.18 2.51
N PHE A 99 7.07 -1.33 3.26
CA PHE A 99 7.15 -0.89 4.65
C PHE A 99 7.46 0.61 4.75
N GLN A 100 7.06 1.22 5.87
CA GLN A 100 7.25 2.64 6.18
C GLN A 100 8.69 3.12 6.05
N ASP A 101 9.65 2.37 6.63
CA ASP A 101 11.06 2.72 6.54
C ASP A 101 11.76 1.90 5.46
N PRO A 102 12.26 2.53 4.37
CA PRO A 102 13.00 1.81 3.34
C PRO A 102 14.31 1.21 3.87
N GLN A 103 14.93 1.71 4.94
CA GLN A 103 16.12 1.11 5.55
C GLN A 103 15.81 -0.26 6.17
N SER A 104 14.65 -0.41 6.80
CA SER A 104 14.18 -1.72 7.29
C SER A 104 14.01 -2.76 6.17
N SER A 105 13.77 -2.28 4.94
CA SER A 105 13.55 -3.13 3.77
C SER A 105 14.83 -3.38 2.96
N LEU A 106 15.76 -2.42 2.87
CA LEU A 106 16.99 -2.57 2.11
C LEU A 106 18.14 -2.95 3.03
N ASN A 107 18.76 -4.12 2.83
CA ASN A 107 19.91 -4.49 3.64
C ASN A 107 21.09 -3.55 3.32
N PRO A 108 21.59 -2.74 4.27
CA PRO A 108 22.58 -1.71 3.99
C PRO A 108 23.95 -2.27 3.59
N ARG A 109 24.18 -3.56 3.82
CA ARG A 109 25.43 -4.27 3.49
C ARG A 109 25.41 -4.93 2.13
N LEU A 110 24.31 -4.84 1.39
CA LEU A 110 24.15 -5.49 0.08
C LEU A 110 23.86 -4.44 -1.00
N PRO A 111 24.42 -4.61 -2.21
CA PRO A 111 24.13 -3.73 -3.33
C PRO A 111 22.68 -3.92 -3.82
N LEU A 112 22.16 -2.94 -4.56
CA LEU A 112 20.81 -2.98 -5.10
C LEU A 112 20.56 -4.20 -5.99
N ALA A 113 21.54 -4.62 -6.81
CA ALA A 113 21.43 -5.81 -7.64
C ALA A 113 21.07 -7.07 -6.85
N VAL A 114 21.60 -7.21 -5.63
CA VAL A 114 21.29 -8.33 -4.74
C VAL A 114 19.96 -8.12 -4.04
N THR A 115 19.76 -6.94 -3.46
CA THR A 115 18.58 -6.64 -2.62
C THR A 115 17.28 -6.68 -3.42
N LEU A 116 17.28 -6.16 -4.66
CA LEU A 116 16.11 -6.11 -5.54
C LEU A 116 15.76 -7.48 -6.15
N THR A 117 16.74 -8.39 -6.27
CA THR A 117 16.52 -9.69 -6.92
C THR A 117 16.47 -10.87 -5.96
N ARG A 118 16.66 -10.64 -4.66
CA ARG A 118 16.69 -11.70 -3.67
C ARG A 118 15.41 -12.52 -3.65
N GLN A 119 14.24 -11.90 -3.75
CA GLN A 119 12.99 -12.66 -3.77
C GLN A 119 12.91 -13.56 -5.01
N LEU A 120 13.26 -13.03 -6.19
CA LEU A 120 13.26 -13.80 -7.43
C LEU A 120 14.16 -15.04 -7.35
N GLN A 121 15.31 -14.93 -6.69
CA GLN A 121 16.21 -16.06 -6.44
C GLN A 121 15.57 -17.11 -5.51
N VAL A 122 14.89 -16.67 -4.44
CA VAL A 122 14.21 -17.57 -3.49
C VAL A 122 13.08 -18.38 -4.16
N TYR A 123 12.47 -17.83 -5.22
CA TYR A 123 11.49 -18.52 -6.06
C TYR A 123 12.12 -19.26 -7.26
N GLY A 124 13.45 -19.28 -7.39
CA GLY A 124 14.13 -20.00 -8.48
C GLY A 124 13.95 -19.36 -9.87
N LEU A 125 13.55 -18.09 -9.92
CA LEU A 125 13.23 -17.37 -11.17
C LEU A 125 14.47 -16.77 -11.86
N LEU A 126 15.63 -16.80 -11.21
CA LEU A 126 16.90 -16.29 -11.75
C LEU A 126 18.01 -17.32 -11.53
N LYS A 127 18.79 -17.59 -12.57
CA LYS A 127 19.79 -18.68 -12.56
C LYS A 127 21.21 -18.16 -12.40
N GLY A 128 21.53 -16.95 -12.87
CA GLY A 128 22.88 -16.39 -12.83
C GLY A 128 23.01 -14.95 -12.32
N TRP A 129 24.25 -14.50 -12.11
CA TRP A 129 24.54 -13.11 -11.73
C TRP A 129 24.15 -12.10 -12.81
N ARG A 130 24.32 -12.46 -14.09
CA ARG A 130 23.92 -11.62 -15.22
C ARG A 130 22.41 -11.34 -15.21
N ASP A 131 21.59 -12.40 -15.14
CA ASP A 131 20.12 -12.26 -15.05
C ASP A 131 19.70 -11.36 -13.88
N ARG A 132 20.40 -11.46 -12.73
CA ARG A 132 20.13 -10.62 -11.56
C ARG A 132 20.44 -9.15 -11.85
N ARG A 133 21.58 -8.84 -12.47
CA ARG A 133 21.90 -7.45 -12.84
C ARG A 133 20.89 -6.88 -13.83
N ASP A 134 20.57 -7.64 -14.87
CA ASP A 134 19.65 -7.19 -15.92
C ASP A 134 18.25 -6.96 -15.33
N ARG A 135 17.78 -7.88 -14.47
CA ARG A 135 16.50 -7.71 -13.79
C ARG A 135 16.51 -6.56 -12.78
N ALA A 136 17.60 -6.36 -12.03
CA ALA A 136 17.73 -5.23 -11.14
C ALA A 136 17.72 -3.90 -11.90
N ALA A 137 18.41 -3.82 -13.03
CA ALA A 137 18.41 -2.65 -13.89
C ALA A 137 16.99 -2.33 -14.39
N ALA A 138 16.24 -3.34 -14.87
CA ALA A 138 14.85 -3.17 -15.28
C ALA A 138 13.94 -2.70 -14.12
N LEU A 139 14.18 -3.20 -12.91
CA LEU A 139 13.41 -2.77 -11.72
C LEU A 139 13.74 -1.33 -11.30
N LEU A 140 15.00 -0.90 -11.43
CA LEU A 140 15.40 0.48 -11.18
C LEU A 140 14.77 1.42 -12.21
N ASP A 141 14.82 1.05 -13.49
CA ASP A 141 14.21 1.81 -14.57
C ASP A 141 12.70 1.97 -14.39
N LEU A 142 12.01 0.90 -13.99
CA LEU A 142 10.57 0.90 -13.68
C LEU A 142 10.18 1.95 -12.62
N VAL A 143 11.07 2.25 -11.68
CA VAL A 143 10.84 3.27 -10.64
C VAL A 143 11.55 4.60 -10.92
N GLY A 144 12.01 4.81 -12.15
CA GLY A 144 12.68 6.03 -12.58
C GLY A 144 14.01 6.28 -11.87
N LEU A 145 14.77 5.22 -11.56
CA LEU A 145 16.14 5.30 -11.07
C LEU A 145 17.13 4.90 -12.18
N PRO A 146 18.31 5.55 -12.26
CA PRO A 146 19.31 5.19 -13.27
C PRO A 146 19.74 3.73 -13.13
N THR A 147 19.79 3.00 -14.25
CA THR A 147 20.25 1.60 -14.29
C THR A 147 21.69 1.44 -13.82
N SER A 148 22.51 2.49 -13.89
CA SER A 148 23.87 2.51 -13.32
C SER A 148 23.91 2.34 -11.80
N PHE A 149 22.76 2.46 -11.11
CA PHE A 149 22.68 2.30 -9.65
C PHE A 149 22.68 0.83 -9.20
N VAL A 150 22.67 -0.14 -10.11
CA VAL A 150 22.65 -1.58 -9.76
C VAL A 150 23.71 -1.99 -8.72
N ASP A 151 24.90 -1.38 -8.77
CA ASP A 151 25.99 -1.69 -7.83
C ASP A 151 26.03 -0.80 -6.60
N ARG A 152 25.16 0.21 -6.52
CA ARG A 152 25.10 1.08 -5.35
C ARG A 152 24.54 0.34 -4.14
N TYR A 153 24.94 0.81 -2.98
CA TYR A 153 24.43 0.43 -1.67
C TYR A 153 23.35 1.42 -1.21
N PRO A 154 22.45 1.02 -0.30
CA PRO A 154 21.37 1.90 0.18
C PRO A 154 21.85 3.22 0.82
N HIS A 155 23.05 3.25 1.39
CA HIS A 155 23.61 4.46 1.99
C HIS A 155 24.10 5.48 0.95
N GLU A 156 24.27 5.08 -0.32
CA GLU A 156 24.66 5.94 -1.44
C GLU A 156 23.47 6.57 -2.18
N LEU A 157 22.26 6.40 -1.64
CA LEU A 157 21.00 6.89 -2.19
C LEU A 157 20.38 7.98 -1.31
N SER A 158 19.71 8.94 -1.93
CA SER A 158 18.85 9.89 -1.21
C SER A 158 17.63 9.18 -0.57
N GLY A 159 16.92 9.87 0.34
CA GLY A 159 15.70 9.32 0.96
C GLY A 159 14.66 8.86 -0.07
N GLY A 160 14.31 9.72 -1.03
CA GLY A 160 13.38 9.38 -2.10
C GLY A 160 13.88 8.26 -3.02
N GLN A 161 15.18 8.21 -3.32
CA GLN A 161 15.78 7.13 -4.12
C GLN A 161 15.72 5.78 -3.39
N ARG A 162 15.97 5.76 -2.07
CA ARG A 162 15.78 4.56 -1.25
C ARG A 162 14.32 4.11 -1.25
N GLN A 163 13.38 5.05 -1.16
CA GLN A 163 11.96 4.72 -1.20
C GLN A 163 11.57 4.07 -2.53
N ARG A 164 12.00 4.66 -3.66
CA ARG A 164 11.81 4.09 -5.00
C ARG A 164 12.42 2.69 -5.13
N ALA A 165 13.63 2.48 -4.62
CA ALA A 165 14.24 1.15 -4.58
C ALA A 165 13.44 0.15 -3.71
N GLY A 166 12.84 0.60 -2.60
CA GLY A 166 11.92 -0.19 -1.79
C GLY A 166 10.64 -0.60 -2.56
N ILE A 167 10.06 0.34 -3.32
CA ILE A 167 8.92 0.08 -4.22
C ILE A 167 9.33 -0.94 -5.31
N ALA A 168 10.48 -0.75 -5.96
CA ALA A 168 11.00 -1.66 -6.97
C ALA A 168 11.16 -3.09 -6.43
N ARG A 169 11.64 -3.22 -5.19
CA ARG A 169 11.78 -4.51 -4.51
C ARG A 169 10.44 -5.22 -4.34
N ALA A 170 9.39 -4.50 -3.94
CA ALA A 170 8.05 -5.08 -3.79
C ALA A 170 7.44 -5.50 -5.14
N LEU A 171 7.77 -4.78 -6.21
CA LEU A 171 7.32 -5.08 -7.58
C LEU A 171 8.13 -6.17 -8.28
N ALA A 172 9.22 -6.64 -7.68
CA ALA A 172 10.14 -7.59 -8.31
C ALA A 172 9.44 -8.85 -8.82
N LEU A 173 8.48 -9.37 -8.05
CA LEU A 173 7.69 -10.56 -8.33
C LEU A 173 6.41 -10.30 -9.14
N GLN A 174 6.14 -9.06 -9.55
CA GLN A 174 4.91 -8.67 -10.25
C GLN A 174 3.65 -9.06 -9.46
N PRO A 175 3.46 -8.51 -8.25
CA PRO A 175 2.34 -8.89 -7.39
C PRO A 175 1.00 -8.40 -7.95
N ASP A 176 -0.09 -9.07 -7.55
CA ASP A 176 -1.46 -8.62 -7.84
C ASP A 176 -1.94 -7.60 -6.79
N PHE A 177 -1.42 -7.72 -5.56
CA PHE A 177 -1.85 -6.95 -4.40
C PHE A 177 -0.67 -6.42 -3.59
N ILE A 178 -0.73 -5.15 -3.22
CA ILE A 178 0.27 -4.46 -2.40
C ILE A 178 -0.39 -3.77 -1.22
N VAL A 179 0.21 -3.91 -0.03
CA VAL A 179 -0.02 -2.99 1.09
C VAL A 179 1.14 -1.99 1.15
N ALA A 180 0.84 -0.70 1.06
CA ALA A 180 1.81 0.38 1.19
C ALA A 180 1.60 1.09 2.54
N ASP A 181 2.52 0.87 3.49
CA ASP A 181 2.38 1.34 4.87
C ASP A 181 3.15 2.64 5.12
N GLU A 182 2.46 3.78 5.17
CA GLU A 182 3.02 5.12 5.46
C GLU A 182 4.27 5.48 4.62
N ILE A 183 4.30 5.03 3.37
CA ILE A 183 5.49 5.06 2.49
C ILE A 183 5.91 6.45 2.00
N VAL A 184 5.11 7.48 2.28
CA VAL A 184 5.42 8.88 2.01
C VAL A 184 5.61 9.71 3.28
N SER A 185 5.44 9.09 4.46
CA SER A 185 5.60 9.78 5.74
C SER A 185 7.05 10.21 5.95
N GLY A 186 7.23 11.42 6.50
CA GLY A 186 8.56 11.97 6.81
C GLY A 186 9.39 12.38 5.59
N LEU A 187 8.83 12.37 4.38
CA LEU A 187 9.46 12.92 3.18
C LEU A 187 9.11 14.40 3.01
N ASP A 188 9.97 15.15 2.32
CA ASP A 188 9.63 16.51 1.91
C ASP A 188 8.49 16.50 0.85
N VAL A 189 7.75 17.60 0.76
CA VAL A 189 6.56 17.73 -0.12
C VAL A 189 6.87 17.39 -1.58
N SER A 190 8.06 17.77 -2.08
CA SER A 190 8.43 17.52 -3.47
C SER A 190 8.72 16.04 -3.72
N THR A 191 9.43 15.37 -2.81
CA THR A 191 9.68 13.93 -2.89
C THR A 191 8.38 13.14 -2.74
N GLN A 192 7.50 13.53 -1.81
CA GLN A 192 6.18 12.93 -1.65
C GLN A 192 5.39 12.98 -2.96
N ALA A 193 5.28 14.15 -3.60
CA ALA A 193 4.59 14.30 -4.89
C ALA A 193 5.15 13.36 -5.96
N HIS A 194 6.48 13.26 -6.08
CA HIS A 194 7.12 12.35 -7.02
C HIS A 194 6.80 10.86 -6.75
N ILE A 195 6.76 10.44 -5.48
CA ILE A 195 6.40 9.06 -5.13
C ILE A 195 4.93 8.78 -5.46
N LEU A 196 4.03 9.72 -5.19
CA LEU A 196 2.61 9.56 -5.51
C LEU A 196 2.37 9.47 -7.02
N MET A 197 3.06 10.28 -7.81
CA MET A 197 3.00 10.18 -9.28
C MET A 197 3.53 8.84 -9.78
N LEU A 198 4.64 8.36 -9.23
CA LEU A 198 5.16 7.03 -9.55
C LEU A 198 4.13 5.93 -9.25
N LEU A 199 3.48 5.95 -8.09
CA LEU A 199 2.46 4.95 -7.73
C LEU A 199 1.25 5.00 -8.67
N LYS A 200 0.81 6.21 -9.06
CA LYS A 200 -0.27 6.39 -10.05
C LYS A 200 0.10 5.76 -11.40
N GLU A 201 1.30 6.04 -11.90
CA GLU A 201 1.77 5.45 -13.16
C GLU A 201 1.87 3.93 -13.08
N LEU A 202 2.41 3.39 -11.99
CA LEU A 202 2.56 1.95 -11.81
C LEU A 202 1.21 1.26 -11.71
N ARG A 203 0.24 1.85 -11.02
CA ARG A 203 -1.15 1.36 -10.99
C ARG A 203 -1.72 1.26 -12.40
N ALA A 204 -1.59 2.33 -13.20
CA ALA A 204 -2.12 2.37 -14.56
C ALA A 204 -1.43 1.36 -15.49
N LYS A 205 -0.10 1.22 -15.37
CA LYS A 205 0.72 0.32 -16.21
C LYS A 205 0.55 -1.16 -15.85
N LEU A 206 0.38 -1.49 -14.57
CA LEU A 206 0.45 -2.87 -14.06
C LEU A 206 -0.89 -3.42 -13.55
N GLY A 207 -1.96 -2.61 -13.48
CA GLY A 207 -3.26 -3.04 -12.97
C GLY A 207 -3.23 -3.43 -11.48
N LEU A 208 -2.33 -2.82 -10.71
CA LEU A 208 -2.10 -3.17 -9.30
C LEU A 208 -3.31 -2.86 -8.42
N THR A 209 -3.61 -3.77 -7.51
CA THR A 209 -4.55 -3.53 -6.42
C THR A 209 -3.79 -3.11 -5.18
N VAL A 210 -4.20 -2.02 -4.53
CA VAL A 210 -3.40 -1.43 -3.44
C VAL A 210 -4.26 -1.14 -2.22
N VAL A 211 -3.78 -1.50 -1.03
CA VAL A 211 -4.20 -0.86 0.22
C VAL A 211 -3.13 0.14 0.62
N PHE A 212 -3.49 1.41 0.63
CA PHE A 212 -2.59 2.52 0.93
C PHE A 212 -2.88 3.06 2.33
N ILE A 213 -1.93 2.87 3.24
CA ILE A 213 -2.04 3.30 4.64
C ILE A 213 -1.38 4.67 4.79
N SER A 214 -2.13 5.64 5.30
CA SER A 214 -1.63 6.98 5.57
C SER A 214 -2.40 7.62 6.73
N HIS A 215 -1.77 8.58 7.38
CA HIS A 215 -2.45 9.52 8.27
C HIS A 215 -2.76 10.86 7.58
N ASP A 216 -2.17 11.12 6.40
CA ASP A 216 -2.42 12.32 5.60
C ASP A 216 -3.59 12.08 4.63
N LEU A 217 -4.74 12.70 4.90
CA LEU A 217 -5.93 12.60 4.05
C LEU A 217 -5.76 13.33 2.71
N SER A 218 -4.84 14.28 2.57
CA SER A 218 -4.57 14.96 1.30
C SER A 218 -4.01 13.97 0.28
N VAL A 219 -3.14 13.07 0.73
CA VAL A 219 -2.60 11.97 -0.09
C VAL A 219 -3.71 11.00 -0.49
N ILE A 220 -4.58 10.64 0.46
CA ILE A 220 -5.68 9.71 0.25
C ILE A 220 -6.63 10.25 -0.82
N ARG A 221 -6.97 11.55 -0.74
CA ARG A 221 -7.81 12.23 -1.74
C ARG A 221 -7.26 12.14 -3.15
N VAL A 222 -5.94 12.21 -3.31
CA VAL A 222 -5.28 12.24 -4.63
C VAL A 222 -5.11 10.83 -5.22
N LEU A 223 -4.89 9.81 -4.38
CA LEU A 223 -4.43 8.49 -4.82
C LEU A 223 -5.51 7.39 -4.79
N CYS A 224 -6.45 7.46 -3.85
CA CYS A 224 -7.35 6.35 -3.53
C CYS A 224 -8.72 6.50 -4.22
N ASP A 225 -9.35 5.38 -4.53
CA ASP A 225 -10.72 5.35 -5.06
C ASP A 225 -11.74 5.33 -3.90
N ASP A 226 -11.49 4.42 -2.95
CA ASP A 226 -12.27 4.25 -1.71
C ASP A 226 -11.38 4.52 -0.49
N VAL A 227 -12.00 4.79 0.66
CA VAL A 227 -11.30 4.96 1.94
C VAL A 227 -12.05 4.25 3.07
N ALA A 228 -11.29 3.58 3.94
CA ALA A 228 -11.73 3.03 5.22
C ALA A 228 -11.10 3.84 6.37
N ILE A 229 -11.95 4.39 7.23
CA ILE A 229 -11.54 5.13 8.43
C ILE A 229 -11.52 4.17 9.61
N LEU A 230 -10.34 3.96 10.18
CA LEU A 230 -10.05 3.05 11.28
C LEU A 230 -9.89 3.81 12.60
N LYS A 231 -10.69 3.44 13.60
CA LYS A 231 -10.59 3.96 14.96
C LYS A 231 -10.62 2.81 15.96
N GLY A 232 -9.59 2.72 16.81
CA GLY A 232 -9.55 1.75 17.92
C GLY A 232 -9.77 0.29 17.49
N GLY A 233 -9.26 -0.10 16.32
CA GLY A 233 -9.39 -1.46 15.80
C GLY A 233 -10.67 -1.78 15.03
N GLU A 234 -11.49 -0.78 14.74
CA GLU A 234 -12.76 -0.91 13.99
C GLU A 234 -12.81 0.07 12.82
N VAL A 235 -13.40 -0.37 11.70
CA VAL A 235 -13.70 0.52 10.58
C VAL A 235 -14.99 1.27 10.91
N VAL A 236 -14.88 2.56 11.19
CA VAL A 236 -16.03 3.40 11.60
C VAL A 236 -16.74 4.05 10.42
N GLU A 237 -16.08 4.14 9.27
CA GLU A 237 -16.68 4.62 8.03
C GLU A 237 -15.91 4.07 6.83
N HIS A 238 -16.63 3.71 5.75
CA HIS A 238 -16.04 3.19 4.52
C HIS A 238 -16.85 3.63 3.30
N GLY A 239 -16.17 3.98 2.21
CA GLY A 239 -16.80 4.23 0.92
C GLY A 239 -15.95 5.08 -0.01
N PRO A 240 -16.54 5.57 -1.13
CA PRO A 240 -15.84 6.39 -2.10
C PRO A 240 -15.24 7.64 -1.48
N VAL A 241 -13.98 7.93 -1.81
CA VAL A 241 -13.23 9.08 -1.29
C VAL A 241 -14.03 10.37 -1.46
N GLY A 242 -14.60 10.62 -2.64
CA GLY A 242 -15.40 11.81 -2.90
C GLY A 242 -16.60 11.97 -1.95
N ARG A 243 -17.28 10.85 -1.59
CA ARG A 243 -18.41 10.86 -0.67
C ARG A 243 -17.95 11.09 0.78
N ILE A 244 -16.92 10.38 1.21
CA ILE A 244 -16.41 10.46 2.59
C ILE A 244 -15.89 11.88 2.90
N PHE A 245 -15.21 12.50 1.94
CA PHE A 245 -14.63 13.84 2.12
C PHE A 245 -15.68 14.96 2.04
N SER A 246 -16.73 14.81 1.23
CA SER A 246 -17.78 15.83 1.08
C SER A 246 -18.93 15.70 2.09
N HIS A 247 -19.30 14.47 2.44
CA HIS A 247 -20.46 14.17 3.29
C HIS A 247 -20.14 13.09 4.35
N PRO A 248 -19.15 13.32 5.24
CA PRO A 248 -18.78 12.38 6.29
C PRO A 248 -19.92 12.11 7.27
N GLN A 249 -20.24 10.85 7.47
CA GLN A 249 -21.33 10.42 8.35
C GLN A 249 -20.86 10.21 9.79
N ALA A 250 -19.71 9.57 9.99
CA ALA A 250 -19.25 9.23 11.33
C ALA A 250 -18.69 10.47 12.04
N PRO A 251 -19.02 10.69 13.34
CA PRO A 251 -18.51 11.83 14.11
C PRO A 251 -16.98 11.91 14.11
N TYR A 252 -16.30 10.77 14.17
CA TYR A 252 -14.85 10.70 14.12
C TYR A 252 -14.28 11.19 12.77
N THR A 253 -14.88 10.77 11.66
CA THR A 253 -14.48 11.20 10.32
C THR A 253 -14.63 12.70 10.15
N ARG A 254 -15.73 13.29 10.68
CA ARG A 254 -15.94 14.75 10.69
C ARG A 254 -14.83 15.48 11.45
N GLN A 255 -14.46 14.98 12.62
CA GLN A 255 -13.37 15.55 13.42
C GLN A 255 -12.03 15.46 12.69
N LEU A 256 -11.74 14.30 12.09
CA LEU A 256 -10.51 14.07 11.34
C LEU A 256 -10.38 15.01 10.13
N LEU A 257 -11.46 15.18 9.36
CA LEU A 257 -11.49 16.09 8.20
C LEU A 257 -11.40 17.56 8.62
N ALA A 258 -12.07 17.96 9.71
CA ALA A 258 -12.04 19.33 10.22
C ALA A 258 -10.65 19.74 10.74
N ALA A 259 -9.82 18.80 11.16
CA ALA A 259 -8.47 19.04 11.63
C ALA A 259 -7.45 19.29 10.50
N ILE A 260 -7.85 19.09 9.24
CA ILE A 260 -6.95 19.21 8.09
C ILE A 260 -7.22 20.53 7.39
N PRO A 261 -6.19 21.38 7.19
CA PRO A 261 -6.31 22.52 6.30
C PRO A 261 -6.48 21.98 4.88
N LEU A 262 -7.72 21.87 4.42
CA LEU A 262 -7.99 21.60 3.01
C LEU A 262 -7.48 22.82 2.23
N PRO A 263 -6.52 22.67 1.31
CA PRO A 263 -6.18 23.78 0.43
C PRO A 263 -7.43 24.16 -0.38
N ASP A 264 -7.72 25.47 -0.47
CA ASP A 264 -8.87 26.02 -1.21
C ASP A 264 -8.79 25.78 -2.73
N VAL A 265 -7.71 25.17 -3.22
CA VAL A 265 -7.40 25.00 -4.64
C VAL A 265 -7.16 23.52 -4.91
N GLU A 266 -7.94 22.94 -5.81
CA GLU A 266 -7.55 21.65 -6.41
C GLU A 266 -6.17 21.84 -7.04
N PRO A 267 -5.19 20.97 -6.79
CA PRO A 267 -3.86 21.15 -7.34
C PRO A 267 -3.94 21.10 -8.87
N GLY A 268 -3.92 22.26 -9.53
CA GLY A 268 -4.11 22.42 -10.98
C GLY A 268 -3.04 21.77 -11.86
N TRP A 269 -2.14 20.98 -11.27
CA TRP A 269 -1.19 20.10 -11.95
C TRP A 269 -1.71 18.65 -12.06
N LEU A 270 -2.93 18.35 -11.59
CA LEU A 270 -3.58 17.05 -11.74
C LEU A 270 -4.58 16.98 -12.91
N ASP A 271 -4.86 18.11 -13.57
CA ASP A 271 -5.76 18.18 -14.73
C ASP A 271 -5.01 17.96 -16.05
N ASP A 272 -4.58 16.72 -16.31
CA ASP A 272 -4.32 16.24 -17.67
C ASP A 272 -5.54 15.50 -18.22
N THR A 273 -6.72 16.10 -18.08
CA THR A 273 -7.86 15.69 -18.90
C THR A 273 -7.65 16.34 -20.27
N PRO A 274 -7.42 15.61 -21.37
CA PRO A 274 -7.39 16.23 -22.69
C PRO A 274 -8.74 16.88 -22.89
N SER A 275 -8.73 18.20 -23.01
CA SER A 275 -9.91 19.02 -23.26
C SER A 275 -10.64 18.42 -24.47
N ARG A 276 -11.80 17.81 -24.20
CA ARG A 276 -12.76 17.51 -25.26
C ARG A 276 -13.15 18.85 -25.86
N GLN A 277 -12.51 19.18 -26.99
CA GLN A 277 -12.95 20.27 -27.84
C GLN A 277 -14.44 20.03 -28.15
N GLN A 278 -15.28 20.92 -27.63
CA GLN A 278 -16.68 20.96 -28.00
C GLN A 278 -16.74 21.28 -29.50
N PRO A 279 -17.55 20.56 -30.29
CA PRO A 279 -17.70 20.89 -31.71
C PRO A 279 -18.33 22.28 -31.81
N GLN A 280 -17.63 23.18 -32.50
CA GLN A 280 -18.13 24.50 -32.87
C GLN A 280 -19.48 24.34 -33.58
N GLN A 281 -20.54 24.85 -32.95
CA GLN A 281 -21.78 25.13 -33.64
C GLN A 281 -21.47 26.23 -34.67
N GLN A 282 -21.39 25.85 -35.94
CA GLN A 282 -21.46 26.80 -37.04
C GLN A 282 -22.85 27.43 -37.01
N GLY A 283 -22.89 28.70 -36.61
CA GLY A 283 -24.06 29.54 -36.76
C GLY A 283 -24.42 29.66 -38.24
N SER A 284 -25.64 29.25 -38.55
CA SER A 284 -26.34 29.67 -39.76
C SER A 284 -26.66 31.17 -39.63
N ALA A 285 -26.20 31.96 -40.59
CA ALA A 285 -26.78 33.27 -40.87
C ALA A 285 -26.72 33.50 -42.39
N ALA A 286 -27.84 34.04 -42.87
CA ALA A 286 -28.21 34.41 -44.23
C ALA A 286 -27.13 35.14 -45.04
#